data_AF-A0A3S9T181-F1
#
_entry.id   AF-A0A3S9T181-F1
#
_cell.length_a   1.000
_cell.length_b   1.000
_cell.length_c   1.000
_cell.angle_alpha   90.00
_cell.angle_beta   90.00
_cell.angle_gamma   90.00
#
_symmetry.space_group_name_H-M   'P 1'
#
loop_
_entity.id
_entity.type
_entity.pdbx_description
1 polymer ?
#
loop_
_entity_poly.entity_id
_entity_poly.type
_entity_poly.pdbx_seq_one_letter_code
_entity_poly.pdbx_strand_id
1 'polypeptide(L)'
;MKPEITTFEYVHKTCSGNQYPIQIGYHRVDPLNIPIDRKTTLKACRKGCKLYSRNGGCPPYAPDFAELRQKYSDGVIIFARLFTRYYPEKVLKGNYYVRWVLVETLLSRLMTQIGHKARERIGGFFLNTGHCIGCKKCAFKEGKKVCVNPEKRTFSMESTGILVTDLVKQELGFELQWWKSDKPEYIPEYMTKVILLLGKEPIDLREIEAILPKRE
;
A
#
# COMPACT_ATOMS: atom_id res chain seq x y z
N MET A 1 -0.29 3.82 -25.30
CA MET A 1 0.94 4.51 -24.88
C MET A 1 1.20 4.12 -23.43
N LYS A 2 2.41 3.67 -23.07
CA LYS A 2 2.69 3.32 -21.67
C LYS A 2 2.74 4.61 -20.84
N PRO A 3 2.14 4.65 -19.63
CA PRO A 3 2.24 5.83 -18.77
C PRO A 3 3.71 6.15 -18.48
N GLU A 4 4.07 7.43 -18.52
CA GLU A 4 5.39 7.89 -18.12
C GLU A 4 5.45 7.88 -16.59
N ILE A 5 6.12 6.87 -16.04
CA ILE A 5 6.21 6.63 -14.60
C ILE A 5 7.60 7.02 -14.14
N THR A 6 7.69 7.92 -13.17
CA THR A 6 8.97 8.21 -12.54
C THR A 6 9.34 7.05 -11.62
N THR A 7 10.51 6.43 -11.86
CA THR A 7 11.05 5.37 -11.00
C THR A 7 12.51 5.59 -10.66
N PHE A 8 12.95 5.12 -9.50
CA PHE A 8 14.35 5.07 -9.10
C PHE A 8 14.58 3.90 -8.13
N GLU A 9 15.85 3.59 -7.87
CA GLU A 9 16.23 2.57 -6.89
C GLU A 9 16.69 3.20 -5.57
N TYR A 10 16.25 2.60 -4.47
CA TYR A 10 16.66 2.90 -3.10
C TYR A 10 17.16 1.60 -2.46
N VAL A 11 18.36 1.62 -1.87
CA VAL A 11 18.89 0.44 -1.18
C VAL A 11 18.56 0.49 0.30
N HIS A 12 17.70 -0.43 0.74
CA HIS A 12 17.45 -0.64 2.16
C HIS A 12 18.56 -1.48 2.79
N LYS A 13 19.22 -0.92 3.82
CA LYS A 13 20.28 -1.59 4.58
C LYS A 13 19.74 -2.03 5.94
N THR A 14 19.76 -3.33 6.19
CA THR A 14 19.37 -3.91 7.49
C THR A 14 20.50 -3.79 8.51
N CYS A 15 20.17 -3.87 9.81
CA CYS A 15 21.17 -3.85 10.88
C CYS A 15 22.20 -4.98 10.78
N SER A 16 21.85 -6.10 10.12
CA SER A 16 22.75 -7.22 9.87
C SER A 16 23.59 -7.07 8.60
N GLY A 17 23.59 -5.88 7.97
CA GLY A 17 24.41 -5.56 6.80
C GLY A 17 23.81 -6.01 5.46
N ASN A 18 22.69 -6.74 5.44
CA ASN A 18 22.04 -7.13 4.18
C ASN A 18 21.48 -5.89 3.48
N GLN A 19 21.64 -5.86 2.16
CA GLN A 19 21.20 -4.79 1.28
C GLN A 19 20.08 -5.29 0.36
N TYR A 20 19.01 -4.50 0.24
CA TYR A 20 17.86 -4.81 -0.58
C TYR A 20 17.57 -3.63 -1.50
N PRO A 21 17.92 -3.73 -2.79
CA PRO A 21 17.48 -2.77 -3.79
C PRO A 21 15.96 -2.80 -3.92
N ILE A 22 15.32 -1.67 -3.65
CA ILE A 22 13.87 -1.46 -3.75
C ILE A 22 13.66 -0.43 -4.85
N GLN A 23 12.91 -0.83 -5.89
CA GLN A 23 12.44 0.11 -6.89
C GLN A 23 11.26 0.89 -6.30
N ILE A 24 11.35 2.21 -6.34
CA ILE A 24 10.27 3.12 -5.93
C ILE A 24 9.80 3.86 -7.17
N GLY A 25 8.51 4.07 -7.29
CA GLY A 25 7.96 4.93 -8.33
C GLY A 25 6.66 5.58 -7.94
N TYR A 26 6.30 6.60 -8.70
CA TYR A 26 5.05 7.32 -8.54
C TYR A 26 4.49 7.79 -9.87
N HIS A 27 3.18 7.95 -9.91
CA HIS A 27 2.46 8.45 -11.08
C HIS A 27 1.27 9.29 -10.61
N ARG A 28 0.99 10.38 -11.33
CA ARG A 28 -0.22 11.18 -11.07
C ARG A 28 -1.43 10.45 -11.64
N VAL A 29 -2.51 10.40 -10.88
CA VAL A 29 -3.77 9.75 -11.26
C VAL A 29 -4.92 10.70 -11.01
N ASP A 30 -5.96 10.61 -11.83
CA ASP A 30 -7.23 11.30 -11.57
C ASP A 30 -8.07 10.48 -10.57
N PRO A 31 -8.39 11.01 -9.37
CA PRO A 31 -9.20 10.30 -8.39
C PRO A 31 -10.54 9.77 -8.94
N LEU A 32 -11.13 10.43 -9.93
CA LEU A 32 -12.41 10.05 -10.54
C LEU A 32 -12.30 8.84 -11.49
N ASN A 33 -11.11 8.59 -12.03
CA ASN A 33 -10.86 7.47 -12.95
C ASN A 33 -10.39 6.20 -12.24
N ILE A 34 -10.10 6.27 -10.93
CA ILE A 34 -9.68 5.11 -10.14
C ILE A 34 -10.79 4.05 -10.13
N PRO A 35 -10.47 2.78 -10.49
CA PRO A 35 -11.46 1.71 -10.59
C PRO A 35 -11.98 1.30 -9.21
N ILE A 36 -13.30 1.22 -9.09
CA ILE A 36 -13.99 0.84 -7.86
C ILE A 36 -14.99 -0.28 -8.10
N ASP A 37 -15.01 -1.25 -7.19
CA ASP A 37 -16.11 -2.20 -7.02
C ASP A 37 -16.16 -2.61 -5.55
N ARG A 38 -16.88 -1.78 -4.78
CA ARG A 38 -17.04 -1.98 -3.34
C ARG A 38 -17.69 -3.32 -3.01
N LYS A 39 -18.58 -3.84 -3.85
CA LYS A 39 -19.22 -5.14 -3.60
C LYS A 39 -18.18 -6.26 -3.66
N THR A 40 -17.33 -6.24 -4.68
CA THR A 40 -16.26 -7.22 -4.87
C THR A 40 -15.21 -7.12 -3.77
N THR A 41 -14.72 -5.91 -3.44
CA THR A 41 -13.70 -5.76 -2.38
C THR A 41 -14.25 -6.12 -1.00
N LEU A 42 -15.50 -5.75 -0.67
CA LEU A 42 -16.13 -6.14 0.59
C LEU A 42 -16.30 -7.65 0.71
N LYS A 43 -16.67 -8.33 -0.37
CA LYS A 43 -16.75 -9.80 -0.41
C LYS A 43 -15.37 -10.42 -0.16
N ALA A 44 -14.32 -9.88 -0.78
CA ALA A 44 -12.95 -10.32 -0.57
C ALA A 44 -12.49 -10.09 0.89
N CYS A 45 -12.72 -8.92 1.47
CA CYS A 45 -12.39 -8.63 2.87
C CYS A 45 -13.14 -9.58 3.83
N ARG A 46 -14.45 -9.79 3.62
CA ARG A 46 -15.28 -10.64 4.48
C ARG A 46 -14.83 -12.11 4.45
N LYS A 47 -14.46 -12.63 3.28
CA LYS A 47 -14.04 -14.03 3.13
C LYS A 47 -12.57 -14.26 3.47
N GLY A 48 -11.70 -13.34 3.10
CA GLY A 48 -10.24 -13.53 3.12
C GLY A 48 -9.51 -12.93 4.31
N CYS A 49 -10.14 -12.08 5.13
CA CYS A 49 -9.44 -11.36 6.19
C CYS A 49 -10.10 -11.51 7.57
N LYS A 50 -9.36 -12.07 8.53
CA LYS A 50 -9.78 -12.21 9.93
C LYS A 50 -9.98 -10.87 10.67
N LEU A 51 -9.57 -9.76 10.06
CA LEU A 51 -9.69 -8.41 10.61
C LEU A 51 -10.94 -7.67 10.14
N TYR A 52 -11.71 -8.24 9.20
CA TYR A 52 -13.01 -7.72 8.81
C TYR A 52 -13.88 -7.49 10.05
N SER A 53 -14.54 -6.33 10.13
CA SER A 53 -15.34 -5.86 11.26
C SER A 53 -14.67 -5.86 12.65
N ARG A 54 -13.34 -6.01 12.73
CA ARG A 54 -12.59 -6.06 13.99
C ARG A 54 -11.45 -5.05 14.08
N ASN A 55 -11.05 -4.46 12.96
CA ASN A 55 -10.04 -3.42 12.90
C ASN A 55 -10.67 -2.11 12.38
N GLY A 56 -10.39 -0.98 13.04
CA GLY A 56 -10.93 0.32 12.64
C GLY A 56 -10.53 0.76 11.22
N GLY A 57 -9.44 0.26 10.64
CA GLY A 57 -9.08 0.54 9.24
C GLY A 57 -9.80 -0.33 8.20
N CYS A 58 -10.62 -1.28 8.65
CA CYS A 58 -11.30 -2.27 7.81
C CYS A 58 -12.80 -1.98 7.71
N PRO A 59 -13.50 -2.56 6.71
CA PRO A 59 -14.95 -2.45 6.64
C PRO A 59 -15.62 -3.11 7.85
N PRO A 60 -16.79 -2.60 8.31
CA PRO A 60 -17.56 -1.49 7.71
C PRO A 60 -17.10 -0.09 8.13
N TYR A 61 -15.98 0.03 8.86
CA TYR A 61 -15.53 1.31 9.43
C TYR A 61 -14.65 2.13 8.49
N ALA A 62 -14.20 1.54 7.37
CA ALA A 62 -13.48 2.21 6.31
C ALA A 62 -14.44 3.07 5.46
N PRO A 63 -14.02 4.27 5.03
CA PRO A 63 -14.86 5.14 4.20
C PRO A 63 -15.18 4.48 2.85
N ASP A 64 -16.21 5.00 2.18
CA ASP A 64 -16.46 4.66 0.78
C ASP A 64 -15.58 5.51 -0.14
N PHE A 65 -14.79 4.88 -1.00
CA PHE A 65 -13.97 5.61 -1.95
C PHE A 65 -14.80 6.41 -2.95
N ALA A 66 -15.99 5.93 -3.31
CA ALA A 66 -16.89 6.63 -4.23
C ALA A 66 -17.27 8.02 -3.72
N GLU A 67 -17.46 8.16 -2.40
CA GLU A 67 -17.73 9.42 -1.72
C GLU A 67 -16.45 10.19 -1.39
N LEU A 68 -15.39 9.47 -0.99
CA LEU A 68 -14.13 10.07 -0.59
C LEU A 68 -13.48 10.83 -1.75
N ARG A 69 -13.43 10.23 -2.95
CA ARG A 69 -12.75 10.79 -4.13
C ARG A 69 -13.33 12.12 -4.58
N GLN A 70 -14.61 12.39 -4.30
CA GLN A 70 -15.27 13.67 -4.65
C GLN A 70 -14.71 14.88 -3.89
N LYS A 71 -13.96 14.64 -2.80
CA LYS A 71 -13.40 15.70 -1.95
C LYS A 71 -11.99 16.12 -2.36
N TYR A 72 -11.42 15.50 -3.39
CA TYR A 72 -10.03 15.65 -3.79
C TYR A 72 -9.97 15.85 -5.30
N SER A 73 -9.11 16.78 -5.75
CA SER A 73 -8.96 17.14 -7.16
C SER A 73 -7.75 16.49 -7.82
N ASP A 74 -6.81 15.94 -7.05
CA ASP A 74 -5.59 15.31 -7.56
C ASP A 74 -5.21 14.04 -6.79
N GLY A 75 -4.46 13.15 -7.46
CA GLY A 75 -4.09 11.82 -6.97
C GLY A 75 -2.63 11.45 -7.23
N VAL A 76 -1.96 11.06 -6.16
CA VAL A 76 -0.62 10.44 -6.01
C VAL A 76 -0.55 8.91 -5.93
N ILE A 77 -0.42 8.08 -6.98
CA ILE A 77 -0.11 6.65 -6.74
C ILE A 77 1.39 6.47 -6.53
N ILE A 78 1.78 5.83 -5.42
CA ILE A 78 3.19 5.54 -5.11
C ILE A 78 3.33 4.06 -4.85
N PHE A 79 4.33 3.43 -5.46
CA PHE A 79 4.65 2.03 -5.23
C PHE A 79 6.11 1.82 -4.80
N ALA A 80 6.31 0.75 -4.06
CA ALA A 80 7.62 0.15 -3.83
C ALA A 80 7.58 -1.31 -4.27
N ARG A 81 8.62 -1.73 -4.97
CA ARG A 81 8.77 -3.06 -5.56
C ARG A 81 10.12 -3.65 -5.14
N LEU A 82 10.06 -4.89 -4.65
CA LEU A 82 11.23 -5.70 -4.35
C LEU A 82 11.27 -6.90 -5.29
N PHE A 83 12.31 -7.00 -6.11
CA PHE A 83 12.51 -8.13 -7.02
C PHE A 83 12.96 -9.37 -6.25
N THR A 84 12.41 -10.53 -6.59
CA THR A 84 12.71 -11.78 -5.90
C THR A 84 14.12 -12.28 -6.13
N ARG A 85 14.78 -11.84 -7.21
CA ARG A 85 16.22 -12.08 -7.44
C ARG A 85 17.13 -11.53 -6.33
N TYR A 86 16.65 -10.55 -5.55
CA TYR A 86 17.39 -9.99 -4.40
C TYR A 86 17.05 -10.68 -3.07
N TYR A 87 16.23 -11.73 -3.08
CA TYR A 87 15.88 -12.43 -1.85
C TYR A 87 17.03 -13.35 -1.43
N PRO A 88 17.34 -13.42 -0.13
CA PRO A 88 18.26 -14.43 0.39
C PRO A 88 17.75 -15.83 0.05
N GLU A 89 18.66 -16.73 -0.31
CA GLU A 89 18.32 -18.12 -0.69
C GLU A 89 17.50 -18.82 0.40
N LYS A 90 17.84 -18.60 1.68
CA LYS A 90 17.09 -19.13 2.83
C LYS A 90 15.62 -18.68 2.87
N VAL A 91 15.32 -17.48 2.36
CA VAL A 91 13.95 -16.96 2.27
C VAL A 91 13.23 -17.61 1.10
N LEU A 92 13.88 -17.73 -0.06
CA LEU A 92 13.32 -18.41 -1.23
C LEU A 92 12.98 -19.88 -0.95
N LYS A 93 13.86 -20.59 -0.24
CA LYS A 93 13.63 -21.97 0.22
C LYS A 93 12.68 -22.08 1.42
N GLY A 94 12.36 -20.95 2.07
CA GLY A 94 11.46 -20.90 3.20
C GLY A 94 10.00 -21.11 2.82
N ASN A 95 9.14 -21.32 3.83
CA ASN A 95 7.70 -21.41 3.62
C ASN A 95 7.07 -20.05 3.26
N TYR A 96 5.79 -20.07 2.89
CA TYR A 96 5.01 -18.87 2.55
C TYR A 96 5.15 -17.75 3.59
N TYR A 97 5.12 -18.08 4.88
CA TYR A 97 5.19 -17.08 5.95
C TYR A 97 6.54 -16.36 5.99
N VAL A 98 7.65 -17.08 5.86
CA VAL A 98 9.00 -16.48 5.82
C VAL A 98 9.14 -15.52 4.65
N ARG A 99 8.64 -15.92 3.48
CA ARG A 99 8.63 -15.08 2.26
C ARG A 99 7.76 -13.83 2.41
N TRP A 100 6.59 -13.98 3.02
CA TRP A 100 5.67 -12.88 3.30
C TRP A 100 6.23 -11.89 4.33
N VAL A 101 6.85 -12.37 5.42
CA VAL A 101 7.42 -11.52 6.47
C VAL A 101 8.51 -10.60 5.92
N LEU A 102 9.36 -11.08 4.99
CA LEU A 102 10.39 -10.23 4.37
C LEU A 102 9.74 -9.02 3.66
N VAL A 103 8.70 -9.26 2.86
CA VAL A 103 7.97 -8.21 2.14
C VAL A 103 7.34 -7.22 3.09
N GLU A 104 6.64 -7.71 4.11
CA GLU A 104 5.97 -6.83 5.09
C GLU A 104 6.98 -5.98 5.88
N THR A 105 8.12 -6.58 6.24
CA THR A 105 9.16 -5.89 7.01
C THR A 105 9.79 -4.76 6.21
N LEU A 106 10.11 -5.03 4.94
CA LEU A 106 10.80 -4.07 4.08
C LEU A 106 9.85 -3.02 3.49
N LEU A 107 8.74 -3.46 2.90
CA LEU A 107 7.89 -2.60 2.10
C LEU A 107 6.76 -1.96 2.92
N SER A 108 6.02 -2.71 3.75
CA SER A 108 4.84 -2.15 4.43
C SER A 108 5.19 -1.03 5.39
N ARG A 109 6.32 -1.15 6.12
CA ARG A 109 6.83 -0.09 6.99
C ARG A 109 7.27 1.14 6.19
N LEU A 110 8.04 0.94 5.12
CA LEU A 110 8.50 2.00 4.23
C LEU A 110 7.31 2.79 3.66
N MET A 111 6.35 2.09 3.07
CA MET A 111 5.17 2.70 2.46
C MET A 111 4.30 3.45 3.49
N THR A 112 4.12 2.88 4.69
CA THR A 112 3.38 3.56 5.76
C THR A 112 4.09 4.85 6.20
N GLN A 113 5.42 4.84 6.30
CA GLN A 113 6.21 6.03 6.63
C GLN A 113 6.12 7.09 5.53
N ILE A 114 6.22 6.70 4.26
CA ILE A 114 6.04 7.62 3.12
C ILE A 114 4.65 8.26 3.19
N GLY A 115 3.60 7.47 3.40
CA GLY A 115 2.22 7.99 3.50
C GLY A 115 2.03 8.98 4.65
N HIS A 116 2.60 8.72 5.83
CA HIS A 116 2.55 9.67 6.94
C HIS A 116 3.32 10.96 6.66
N LYS A 117 4.54 10.86 6.12
CA LYS A 117 5.32 12.05 5.69
C LYS A 117 4.59 12.86 4.63
N ALA A 118 3.95 12.18 3.67
CA ALA A 118 3.12 12.84 2.66
C ALA A 118 1.98 13.64 3.31
N ARG A 119 1.24 13.01 4.23
CA ARG A 119 0.15 13.69 4.95
C ARG A 119 0.65 14.91 5.72
N GLU A 120 1.79 14.79 6.42
CA GLU A 120 2.36 15.88 7.21
C GLU A 120 2.86 17.06 6.36
N ARG A 121 3.45 16.76 5.20
CA ARG A 121 4.13 17.75 4.36
C ARG A 121 3.25 18.36 3.27
N ILE A 122 2.43 17.53 2.63
CA ILE A 122 1.56 17.90 1.49
C ILE A 122 0.13 18.15 1.98
N GLY A 123 -0.27 17.54 3.09
CA GLY A 123 -1.65 17.53 3.55
C GLY A 123 -2.49 16.47 2.82
N GLY A 124 -3.81 16.67 2.86
CA GLY A 124 -4.76 15.78 2.18
C GLY A 124 -4.98 14.46 2.91
N PHE A 125 -5.21 13.39 2.15
CA PHE A 125 -5.51 12.06 2.68
C PHE A 125 -4.68 11.00 1.98
N PHE A 126 -4.38 9.91 2.68
CA PHE A 126 -3.75 8.77 2.03
C PHE A 126 -4.39 7.44 2.41
N LEU A 127 -4.47 6.56 1.42
CA LEU A 127 -4.79 5.16 1.57
C LEU A 127 -3.49 4.37 1.59
N ASN A 128 -3.35 3.54 2.62
CA ASN A 128 -2.15 2.78 2.87
C ASN A 128 -2.21 1.39 2.19
N THR A 129 -1.12 0.64 2.31
CA THR A 129 -1.13 -0.80 2.06
C THR A 129 -1.54 -1.57 3.32
N GLY A 130 -2.45 -2.53 3.17
CA GLY A 130 -2.81 -3.48 4.23
C GLY A 130 -3.60 -2.86 5.39
N HIS A 131 -3.74 -3.60 6.48
CA HIS A 131 -4.57 -3.19 7.62
C HIS A 131 -3.91 -2.10 8.48
N CYS A 132 -4.72 -1.31 9.19
CA CYS A 132 -4.23 -0.33 10.14
C CYS A 132 -3.43 -1.00 11.27
N ILE A 133 -2.25 -0.42 11.58
CA ILE A 133 -1.33 -0.82 12.66
C ILE A 133 -1.07 0.33 13.65
N GLY A 134 -1.89 1.39 13.64
CA GLY A 134 -1.68 2.60 14.44
C GLY A 134 -1.82 2.44 15.97
N CYS A 135 -2.16 1.25 16.45
CA CYS A 135 -2.33 0.97 17.88
C CYS A 135 -1.86 -0.45 18.24
N LYS A 136 -1.37 -0.62 19.47
CA LYS A 136 -0.98 -1.94 20.01
C LYS A 136 -2.18 -2.86 20.17
N LYS A 137 -3.31 -2.32 20.68
CA LYS A 137 -4.60 -3.01 20.80
C LYS A 137 -5.69 -2.13 20.19
N CYS A 138 -6.38 -2.65 19.18
CA CYS A 138 -7.43 -1.91 18.50
C CYS A 138 -8.73 -1.91 19.30
N ALA A 139 -9.25 -0.72 19.61
CA ALA A 139 -10.50 -0.51 20.33
C ALA A 139 -11.70 -1.25 19.70
N PHE A 140 -11.73 -1.37 18.37
CA PHE A 140 -12.77 -2.10 17.65
C PHE A 140 -12.79 -3.61 17.92
N LYS A 141 -11.65 -4.20 18.32
CA LYS A 141 -11.62 -5.60 18.77
C LYS A 141 -12.37 -5.79 20.10
N GLU A 142 -12.59 -4.72 20.84
CA GLU A 142 -13.33 -4.68 22.12
C GLU A 142 -14.77 -4.18 21.93
N GLY A 143 -15.26 -4.05 20.70
CA GLY A 143 -16.62 -3.59 20.41
C GLY A 143 -16.80 -2.07 20.44
N LYS A 144 -15.74 -1.29 20.68
CA LYS A 144 -15.80 0.19 20.59
C LYS A 144 -15.99 0.62 19.13
N LYS A 145 -16.69 1.74 18.93
CA LYS A 145 -17.00 2.29 17.59
C LYS A 145 -16.14 3.49 17.19
N VAL A 146 -15.26 3.96 18.08
CA VAL A 146 -14.41 5.13 17.87
C VAL A 146 -12.94 4.72 17.92
N CYS A 147 -12.15 5.26 17.00
CA CYS A 147 -10.70 5.04 17.00
C CYS A 147 -10.05 5.86 18.11
N VAL A 148 -9.26 5.20 18.97
CA VAL A 148 -8.47 5.87 20.02
C VAL A 148 -7.19 6.54 19.49
N ASN A 149 -6.88 6.35 18.20
CA ASN A 149 -5.72 6.94 17.55
C ASN A 149 -6.06 7.37 16.10
N PRO A 150 -6.93 8.37 15.91
CA PRO A 150 -7.41 8.77 14.60
C PRO A 150 -6.29 9.26 13.69
N GLU A 151 -5.27 9.95 14.22
CA GLU A 151 -4.14 10.45 13.44
C GLU A 151 -3.31 9.31 12.82
N LYS A 152 -3.11 8.21 13.56
CA LYS A 152 -2.40 7.02 13.04
C LYS A 152 -3.32 6.04 12.33
N ARG A 153 -4.62 6.34 12.20
CA ARG A 153 -5.56 5.46 11.50
C ARG A 153 -5.32 5.55 10.01
N THR A 154 -5.15 4.39 9.39
CA THR A 154 -5.03 4.23 7.95
C THR A 154 -6.06 3.24 7.44
N PHE A 155 -6.35 3.32 6.14
CA PHE A 155 -7.27 2.44 5.44
C PHE A 155 -6.54 1.86 4.24
N SER A 156 -6.76 0.58 3.94
CA SER A 156 -6.23 0.03 2.69
C SER A 156 -7.07 0.53 1.52
N MET A 157 -6.50 0.56 0.32
CA MET A 157 -7.28 0.91 -0.87
C MET A 157 -8.47 -0.04 -1.06
N GLU A 158 -8.26 -1.35 -0.91
CA GLU A 158 -9.31 -2.36 -1.02
C GLU A 158 -10.41 -2.20 0.04
N SER A 159 -10.04 -1.80 1.27
CA SER A 159 -11.03 -1.59 2.35
C SER A 159 -11.97 -0.43 2.04
N THR A 160 -11.60 0.47 1.13
CA THR A 160 -12.45 1.58 0.70
C THR A 160 -13.29 1.30 -0.54
N GLY A 161 -12.99 0.24 -1.30
CA GLY A 161 -13.72 -0.10 -2.52
C GLY A 161 -12.89 -0.11 -3.81
N ILE A 162 -11.61 0.28 -3.74
CA ILE A 162 -10.72 0.34 -4.90
C ILE A 162 -10.31 -1.06 -5.35
N LEU A 163 -10.37 -1.30 -6.67
CA LEU A 163 -9.80 -2.47 -7.32
C LEU A 163 -8.30 -2.24 -7.58
N VAL A 164 -7.47 -2.55 -6.58
CA VAL A 164 -6.03 -2.21 -6.61
C VAL A 164 -5.28 -2.90 -7.75
N THR A 165 -5.65 -4.11 -8.13
CA THR A 165 -5.09 -4.80 -9.32
C THR A 165 -5.29 -4.00 -10.58
N ASP A 166 -6.50 -3.47 -10.74
CA ASP A 166 -6.93 -2.80 -11.95
C ASP A 166 -6.31 -1.41 -12.01
N LEU A 167 -6.28 -0.72 -10.86
CA LEU A 167 -5.61 0.57 -10.70
C LEU A 167 -4.12 0.46 -11.08
N VAL A 168 -3.41 -0.54 -10.55
CA VAL A 168 -1.98 -0.73 -10.84
C VAL A 168 -1.78 -1.10 -12.31
N LYS A 169 -2.64 -1.93 -12.88
CA LYS A 169 -2.55 -2.30 -14.30
C LYS A 169 -2.80 -1.10 -15.23
N GLN A 170 -3.81 -0.28 -14.92
CA GLN A 170 -4.18 0.91 -15.71
C GLN A 170 -3.13 2.02 -15.60
N GLU A 171 -2.77 2.41 -14.38
CA GLU A 171 -1.95 3.60 -14.12
C GLU A 171 -0.44 3.32 -14.14
N LEU A 172 -0.03 2.08 -13.84
CA LEU A 172 1.39 1.72 -13.76
C LEU A 172 1.83 0.70 -14.83
N GLY A 173 0.90 0.15 -15.61
CA GLY A 173 1.23 -0.71 -16.76
C GLY A 173 1.86 -2.06 -16.41
N PHE A 174 1.69 -2.55 -15.16
CA PHE A 174 2.15 -3.87 -14.73
C PHE A 174 1.10 -4.56 -13.84
N GLU A 175 1.24 -5.87 -13.64
CA GLU A 175 0.35 -6.64 -12.78
C GLU A 175 0.97 -6.88 -11.41
N LEU A 176 0.15 -6.86 -10.37
CA LEU A 176 0.57 -7.27 -9.02
C LEU A 176 0.76 -8.79 -8.98
N GLN A 177 1.81 -9.21 -8.28
CA GLN A 177 2.14 -10.62 -8.08
C GLN A 177 2.19 -10.92 -6.58
N TRP A 178 1.84 -12.16 -6.21
CA TRP A 178 1.87 -12.62 -4.83
C TRP A 178 2.40 -14.03 -4.73
N TRP A 179 3.03 -14.33 -3.60
CA TRP A 179 3.24 -15.70 -3.17
C TRP A 179 1.91 -16.45 -3.08
N LYS A 180 1.92 -17.72 -3.47
CA LYS A 180 0.75 -18.60 -3.44
C LYS A 180 0.99 -19.70 -2.41
N SER A 181 0.16 -19.74 -1.38
CA SER A 181 0.30 -20.75 -0.31
C SER A 181 -0.01 -22.16 -0.81
N ASP A 182 -0.87 -22.27 -1.83
CA ASP A 182 -1.28 -23.50 -2.50
C ASP A 182 -0.34 -23.95 -3.63
N LYS A 183 0.62 -23.10 -4.02
CA LYS A 183 1.62 -23.37 -5.07
C LYS A 183 3.01 -22.89 -4.64
N PRO A 184 3.68 -23.58 -3.69
CA PRO A 184 4.94 -23.14 -3.10
C PRO A 184 6.11 -23.04 -4.09
N GLU A 185 6.05 -23.76 -5.20
CA GLU A 185 6.99 -23.73 -6.33
C GLU A 185 6.88 -22.46 -7.18
N TYR A 186 5.73 -21.78 -7.14
CA TYR A 186 5.55 -20.51 -7.83
C TYR A 186 6.35 -19.41 -7.12
N ILE A 187 7.29 -18.81 -7.85
CA ILE A 187 8.08 -17.66 -7.42
C ILE A 187 7.65 -16.46 -8.25
N PRO A 188 7.03 -15.41 -7.66
CA PRO A 188 6.76 -14.18 -8.38
C PRO A 188 8.08 -13.50 -8.75
N GLU A 189 8.11 -12.74 -9.83
CA GLU A 189 9.29 -11.98 -10.24
C GLU A 189 9.61 -10.85 -9.24
N TYR A 190 8.55 -10.30 -8.63
CA TYR A 190 8.65 -9.23 -7.65
C TYR A 190 7.45 -9.23 -6.70
N MET A 191 7.61 -8.54 -5.59
CA MET A 191 6.52 -8.19 -4.68
C MET A 191 6.37 -6.67 -4.66
N THR A 192 5.13 -6.17 -4.71
CA THR A 192 4.85 -4.73 -4.77
C THR A 192 3.87 -4.32 -3.68
N LYS A 193 4.10 -3.14 -3.11
CA LYS A 193 3.20 -2.45 -2.19
C LYS A 193 2.90 -1.07 -2.75
N VAL A 194 1.67 -0.63 -2.60
CA VAL A 194 1.18 0.61 -3.19
C VAL A 194 0.40 1.41 -2.16
N ILE A 195 0.53 2.72 -2.20
CA ILE A 195 -0.30 3.69 -1.48
C ILE A 195 -0.87 4.71 -2.47
N LEU A 196 -1.96 5.36 -2.07
CA LEU A 196 -2.58 6.44 -2.84
C LEU A 196 -2.66 7.69 -1.97
N LEU A 197 -2.08 8.78 -2.43
CA LEU A 197 -2.24 10.11 -1.86
C LEU A 197 -3.34 10.86 -2.62
N LEU A 198 -4.11 11.68 -1.91
CA LEU A 198 -5.21 12.47 -2.44
C LEU A 198 -5.05 13.91 -1.98
N GLY A 199 -4.98 14.84 -2.93
CA GLY A 199 -4.81 16.27 -2.72
C GLY A 199 -6.12 17.02 -2.97
N LYS A 200 -6.44 18.00 -2.13
CA LYS A 200 -7.54 18.94 -2.41
C LYS A 200 -7.18 19.94 -3.51
N GLU A 201 -5.88 20.22 -3.59
CA GLU A 201 -5.23 21.00 -4.63
C GLU A 201 -4.24 20.09 -5.38
N PRO A 202 -3.78 20.50 -6.59
CA PRO A 202 -2.74 19.78 -7.31
C PRO A 202 -1.50 19.53 -6.44
N ILE A 203 -1.07 18.27 -6.37
CA ILE A 203 0.07 17.84 -5.57
C ILE A 203 1.36 18.19 -6.32
N ASP A 204 2.20 19.03 -5.74
CA ASP A 204 3.54 19.29 -6.28
C ASP A 204 4.41 18.03 -6.20
N LEU A 205 4.85 17.51 -7.35
CA LEU A 205 5.65 16.29 -7.42
C LEU A 205 7.04 16.47 -6.78
N ARG A 206 7.54 17.71 -6.64
CA ARG A 206 8.79 17.98 -5.91
C ARG A 206 8.65 17.68 -4.41
N GLU A 207 7.45 17.87 -3.86
CA GLU A 207 7.16 17.51 -2.46
C GLU A 207 7.08 15.99 -2.28
N ILE A 208 6.62 15.26 -3.32
CA ILE A 208 6.68 13.80 -3.37
C ILE A 208 8.13 13.34 -3.35
N GLU A 209 8.98 13.88 -4.21
CA GLU A 209 10.40 13.53 -4.24
C GLU A 209 11.09 13.79 -2.89
N ALA A 210 10.71 14.86 -2.19
CA ALA A 210 11.30 15.22 -0.91
C ALA A 210 10.91 14.30 0.27
N ILE A 211 9.80 13.56 0.19
CA ILE A 211 9.39 12.59 1.22
C ILE A 211 9.92 11.17 0.96
N LEU A 212 10.27 10.88 -0.29
CA LEU A 212 10.76 9.58 -0.68
C LEU A 212 12.21 9.36 -0.18
N PRO A 213 12.64 8.10 0.00
CA PRO A 213 14.02 7.80 0.30
C PRO A 213 14.95 8.37 -0.77
N LYS A 214 16.15 8.81 -0.35
CA LYS A 214 17.16 9.31 -1.28
C LYS A 214 17.60 8.19 -2.24
N ARG A 215 17.81 8.58 -3.51
CA ARG A 215 18.45 7.75 -4.52
C ARG A 215 19.86 7.39 -4.03
N GLU A 216 20.28 6.14 -4.25
CA GLU A 216 21.72 5.83 -4.25
C GLU A 216 22.37 6.32 -5.55
#